data_AF-A0AAD7ZR78-F1
#
_entry.id   AF-A0AAD7ZR78-F1
#
_cell.length_a   1.000
_cell.length_b   1.000
_cell.length_c   1.000
_cell.angle_alpha   90.00
_cell.angle_beta   90.00
_cell.angle_gamma   90.00
#
_symmetry.space_group_name_H-M   'P 1'
#
loop_
_entity.id
_entity.type
_entity.pdbx_description
1 polymer ?
#
loop_
_entity_poly.entity_id
_entity_poly.type
_entity_poly.pdbx_seq_one_letter_code
_entity_poly.pdbx_strand_id
1 'polypeptide(L)'
;HCSIMLCLKKHRSLSSQSSFSIGNNNTSTHITNISPSGIELDEQYKTVYGRKDKKTKRIIKIKDNTILKVSSLGKLLLKIFSHISCSHFVSRLLQAQNSLVLVTCLHLLYLVTPYDLISHVKPNTSTYVSVYNNMGENELQTARILGINERVMTLLMKGLNIKSVPERVLHRFYLTLMLYDLWNQKSLWDVADKFEVPRGFVQTLMTSAATFSTCVLRFCEEIKDFWAFKELLVNFSQQLSHCCTAELLPLMDLPAVKRGRARQLYKAGYKSLLHIANANPLEIVNSIDHMPKKVATQIVAAAKLMLKQKADNLREEAEEVLEGLNI
;
A
#
# COMPACT_ATOMS: atom_id res chain seq x y z
N HIS A 1 -17.64 13.28 14.00
CA HIS A 1 -16.31 12.69 14.28
C HIS A 1 -15.50 12.40 13.00
N CYS A 2 -15.61 13.24 11.96
CA CYS A 2 -14.75 13.23 10.77
C CYS A 2 -14.63 14.67 10.23
N SER A 3 -14.10 15.56 11.07
CA SER A 3 -13.81 16.95 10.71
C SER A 3 -12.35 17.13 10.27
N ILE A 4 -11.64 16.04 10.05
CA ILE A 4 -10.25 16.04 9.62
C ILE A 4 -10.25 15.97 8.09
N MET A 5 -9.98 17.12 7.48
CA MET A 5 -9.66 17.31 6.05
C MET A 5 -10.79 17.27 5.01
N LEU A 6 -11.86 18.02 5.24
CA LEU A 6 -12.47 18.75 4.12
C LEU A 6 -11.89 20.16 4.11
N CYS A 7 -10.68 20.30 3.57
CA CYS A 7 -10.13 21.63 3.24
C CYS A 7 -11.02 22.23 2.15
N LEU A 8 -11.97 23.07 2.55
CA LEU A 8 -12.86 23.82 1.67
C LEU A 8 -12.17 25.14 1.30
N LYS A 9 -11.83 25.33 0.03
CA LYS A 9 -11.26 26.59 -0.47
C LYS A 9 -12.41 27.53 -0.84
N LYS A 10 -12.47 28.71 -0.22
CA LYS A 10 -13.48 29.74 -0.51
C LYS A 10 -13.03 30.56 -1.72
N HIS A 11 -13.77 30.54 -2.83
CA HIS A 11 -13.56 31.46 -3.94
C HIS A 11 -14.79 32.36 -4.11
N ARG A 12 -14.56 33.66 -4.30
CA ARG A 12 -15.55 34.58 -4.87
C ARG A 12 -15.64 34.25 -6.37
N SER A 13 -16.80 33.78 -6.85
CA SER A 13 -17.07 33.75 -8.29
C SER A 13 -17.78 35.04 -8.67
N LEU A 14 -17.15 35.85 -9.53
CA LEU A 14 -17.93 36.54 -10.55
C LEU A 14 -18.45 35.47 -11.52
N SER A 15 -19.72 35.61 -11.90
CA SER A 15 -20.43 34.86 -12.95
C SER A 15 -19.55 34.55 -14.17
N SER A 16 -19.58 33.36 -14.78
CA SER A 16 -20.77 32.80 -15.44
C SER A 16 -20.90 31.26 -15.38
N GLN A 17 -22.14 30.82 -15.09
CA GLN A 17 -22.87 29.64 -15.53
C GLN A 17 -22.24 28.23 -15.47
N SER A 18 -22.74 27.41 -14.55
CA SER A 18 -23.52 26.19 -14.88
C SER A 18 -24.01 25.52 -13.58
N SER A 19 -25.32 25.29 -13.53
CA SER A 19 -26.11 24.84 -12.38
C SER A 19 -26.13 23.32 -12.27
N PHE A 20 -26.01 22.80 -11.04
CA PHE A 20 -26.51 21.46 -10.69
C PHE A 20 -27.10 21.50 -9.28
N SER A 21 -28.37 21.12 -9.19
CA SER A 21 -29.23 21.16 -8.00
C SER A 21 -29.22 19.81 -7.30
N ILE A 22 -28.94 19.76 -6.00
CA ILE A 22 -29.30 18.63 -5.14
C ILE A 22 -29.90 19.19 -3.84
N GLY A 23 -31.09 18.69 -3.52
CA GLY A 23 -32.03 19.26 -2.56
C GLY A 23 -31.68 19.13 -1.08
N ASN A 24 -32.46 19.90 -0.33
CA ASN A 24 -32.51 20.09 1.12
C ASN A 24 -32.13 18.87 1.97
N ASN A 25 -31.27 19.10 2.96
CA ASN A 25 -31.49 18.68 4.35
C ASN A 25 -30.52 19.41 5.31
N ASN A 26 -31.10 20.13 6.27
CA ASN A 26 -30.41 20.89 7.30
C ASN A 26 -29.53 19.98 8.17
N THR A 27 -28.21 20.18 8.16
CA THR A 27 -27.30 19.58 9.15
C THR A 27 -26.38 20.66 9.73
N SER A 28 -26.69 21.05 10.97
CA SER A 28 -25.80 21.83 11.83
C SER A 28 -24.54 20.99 12.14
N THR A 29 -23.34 21.51 11.81
CA THR A 29 -22.08 20.87 12.21
C THR A 29 -21.26 21.80 13.10
N HIS A 30 -21.09 21.39 14.36
CA HIS A 30 -20.23 22.07 15.33
C HIS A 30 -18.75 21.78 15.01
N ILE A 31 -18.01 22.81 14.61
CA ILE A 31 -16.56 22.74 14.38
C ILE A 31 -15.84 23.08 15.69
N THR A 32 -15.10 22.12 16.25
CA THR A 32 -14.18 22.39 17.37
C THR A 32 -12.73 22.21 16.91
N ASN A 33 -11.95 23.28 17.10
CA ASN A 33 -10.50 23.43 17.03
C ASN A 33 -9.78 22.88 15.78
N ILE A 34 -9.49 23.80 14.84
CA ILE A 34 -8.53 23.62 13.74
C ILE A 34 -7.21 24.26 14.18
N SER A 35 -6.13 23.47 14.17
CA SER A 35 -4.75 23.96 14.40
C SER A 35 -4.33 24.94 13.28
N PRO A 36 -3.41 25.89 13.55
CA PRO A 36 -3.19 27.04 12.66
C PRO A 36 -2.47 26.74 11.33
N SER A 37 -2.00 25.53 11.08
CA SER A 37 -1.00 25.25 10.03
C SER A 37 -1.51 25.14 8.59
N GLY A 38 -2.74 25.57 8.27
CA GLY A 38 -3.35 25.28 6.96
C GLY A 38 -4.07 26.42 6.23
N ILE A 39 -3.89 27.68 6.63
CA ILE A 39 -4.58 28.80 5.98
C ILE A 39 -3.54 29.75 5.38
N GLU A 40 -3.29 29.62 4.08
CA GLU A 40 -2.78 30.74 3.29
C GLU A 40 -3.88 31.80 3.22
N LEU A 41 -3.67 32.89 3.94
CA LEU A 41 -4.44 34.12 3.80
C LEU A 41 -3.90 34.86 2.57
N ASP A 42 -4.79 35.18 1.65
CA ASP A 42 -4.49 36.07 0.52
C ASP A 42 -3.99 37.43 1.06
N GLU A 43 -2.84 37.89 0.57
CA GLU A 43 -2.19 39.15 0.93
C GLU A 43 -3.04 40.35 0.52
N GLN A 44 -4.07 40.71 1.31
CA GLN A 44 -4.73 42.02 1.12
C GLN A 44 -5.51 42.57 2.32
N TYR A 45 -5.22 42.14 3.55
CA TYR A 45 -5.86 42.72 4.73
C TYR A 45 -4.82 43.39 5.65
N LYS A 46 -4.72 44.71 5.51
CA LYS A 46 -4.03 45.60 6.45
C LYS A 46 -4.56 45.36 7.87
N THR A 47 -3.63 45.06 8.78
CA THR A 47 -3.82 45.00 10.23
C THR A 47 -4.12 46.40 10.76
N VAL A 48 -5.31 46.59 11.34
CA VAL A 48 -5.56 47.70 12.29
C VAL A 48 -5.40 47.12 13.69
N TYR A 49 -4.36 47.56 14.39
CA TYR A 49 -4.12 47.18 15.79
C TYR A 49 -5.24 47.73 16.69
N GLY A 50 -5.84 46.85 17.48
CA GLY A 50 -6.82 47.22 18.50
C GLY A 50 -7.14 46.08 19.45
N ARG A 51 -6.41 46.06 20.58
CA ARG A 51 -6.69 45.36 21.86
C ARG A 51 -6.72 43.82 21.90
N LYS A 52 -5.95 43.30 22.86
CA LYS A 52 -5.95 41.94 23.40
C LYS A 52 -7.36 41.57 23.89
N ASP A 53 -7.92 40.42 23.46
CA ASP A 53 -8.55 39.43 24.36
C ASP A 53 -9.22 38.23 23.65
N LYS A 54 -9.08 37.06 24.30
CA LYS A 54 -9.84 35.78 24.22
C LYS A 54 -9.83 34.96 22.92
N LYS A 55 -9.41 33.69 23.05
CA LYS A 55 -9.48 32.59 22.06
C LYS A 55 -10.91 32.47 21.48
N THR A 56 -11.15 33.15 20.37
CA THR A 56 -12.41 33.09 19.64
C THR A 56 -12.43 31.82 18.78
N LYS A 57 -13.28 30.85 19.14
CA LYS A 57 -13.63 29.74 18.25
C LYS A 57 -14.14 30.34 16.93
N ARG A 58 -13.44 30.09 15.82
CA ARG A 58 -13.90 30.52 14.49
C ARG A 58 -15.17 29.77 14.12
N ILE A 59 -16.33 30.40 14.30
CA ILE A 59 -17.61 29.88 13.83
C ILE A 59 -17.74 30.25 12.36
N ILE A 60 -17.59 29.27 11.48
CA ILE A 60 -17.84 29.46 10.05
C ILE A 60 -19.36 29.33 9.85
N LYS A 61 -20.05 30.45 9.62
CA LYS A 61 -21.46 30.44 9.21
C LYS A 61 -21.55 30.11 7.72
N ILE A 62 -21.96 28.89 7.40
CA ILE A 62 -22.29 28.47 6.04
C ILE A 62 -23.70 29.03 5.73
N LYS A 63 -23.81 29.86 4.70
CA LYS A 63 -25.10 30.34 4.17
C LYS A 63 -25.58 29.40 3.05
N ASP A 64 -26.88 29.39 2.75
CA ASP A 64 -27.48 28.52 1.72
C ASP A 64 -26.84 28.70 0.32
N ASN A 65 -26.31 29.89 0.02
CA ASN A 65 -25.61 30.18 -1.23
C ASN A 65 -24.09 29.90 -1.20
N THR A 66 -23.59 29.15 -0.21
CA THR A 66 -22.16 28.87 -0.09
C THR A 66 -21.78 27.67 -0.95
N ILE A 67 -21.10 27.92 -2.07
CA ILE A 67 -20.59 26.86 -2.95
C ILE A 67 -19.37 26.21 -2.27
N LEU A 68 -19.55 24.98 -1.80
CA LEU A 68 -18.49 24.15 -1.25
C LEU A 68 -17.74 23.45 -2.39
N LYS A 69 -16.45 23.78 -2.57
CA LYS A 69 -15.57 23.07 -3.50
C LYS A 69 -14.62 22.16 -2.74
N VAL A 70 -14.59 20.89 -3.14
CA VAL A 70 -13.62 19.92 -2.64
C VAL A 70 -12.21 20.37 -3.07
N SER A 71 -11.28 20.46 -2.12
CA SER A 71 -9.85 20.73 -2.40
C SER A 71 -9.23 19.68 -3.31
N SER A 72 -8.08 19.99 -3.92
CA SER A 72 -7.23 19.00 -4.62
C SER A 72 -7.01 17.77 -3.74
N LEU A 73 -6.66 18.00 -2.48
CA LEU A 73 -6.50 16.99 -1.45
C LEU A 73 -7.79 16.20 -1.20
N GLY A 74 -8.93 16.86 -1.04
CA GLY A 74 -10.21 16.18 -0.83
C GLY A 74 -10.63 15.31 -2.03
N LYS A 75 -10.32 15.75 -3.26
CA LYS A 75 -10.58 14.96 -4.48
C LYS A 75 -9.66 13.74 -4.55
N LEU A 76 -8.38 13.93 -4.22
CA LEU A 76 -7.39 12.86 -4.15
C LEU A 76 -7.80 11.81 -3.11
N LEU A 77 -8.17 12.26 -1.91
CA LEU A 77 -8.64 11.42 -0.81
C LEU A 77 -9.91 10.65 -1.16
N LEU A 78 -10.92 11.31 -1.73
CA LEU A 78 -12.16 10.65 -2.18
C LEU A 78 -11.91 9.57 -3.24
N LYS A 79 -10.88 9.74 -4.07
CA LYS A 79 -10.52 8.78 -5.11
C LYS A 79 -9.76 7.57 -4.57
N ILE A 80 -9.09 7.73 -3.43
CA ILE A 80 -8.18 6.72 -2.86
C ILE A 80 -8.83 5.96 -1.69
N PHE A 81 -9.63 6.65 -0.88
CA PHE A 81 -10.09 6.13 0.41
C PHE A 81 -11.62 6.18 0.50
N SER A 82 -12.20 5.13 1.11
CA SER A 82 -13.49 5.29 1.76
C SER A 82 -13.35 6.24 2.95
N HIS A 83 -14.43 6.96 3.28
CA HIS A 83 -14.42 7.99 4.32
C HIS A 83 -13.91 7.49 5.69
N ILE A 84 -14.21 6.22 6.04
CA ILE A 84 -13.77 5.57 7.29
C ILE A 84 -12.27 5.29 7.25
N SER A 85 -11.75 4.76 6.14
CA SER A 85 -10.33 4.45 5.97
C SER A 85 -9.45 5.72 6.02
N CYS A 86 -9.95 6.84 5.50
CA CYS A 86 -9.22 8.12 5.52
C CYS A 86 -8.96 8.64 6.95
N SER A 87 -9.98 8.66 7.80
CA SER A 87 -9.84 9.16 9.20
C SER A 87 -8.78 8.36 9.97
N HIS A 88 -8.83 7.03 9.82
CA HIS A 88 -7.90 6.15 10.47
C HIS A 88 -6.49 6.28 9.91
N PHE A 89 -6.35 6.40 8.60
CA PHE A 89 -5.08 6.65 7.94
C PHE A 89 -4.39 7.92 8.47
N VAL A 90 -5.10 9.06 8.49
CA VAL A 90 -4.53 10.32 8.98
C VAL A 90 -4.17 10.21 10.46
N SER A 91 -5.02 9.59 11.29
CA SER A 91 -4.71 9.34 12.70
C SER A 91 -3.45 8.49 12.89
N ARG A 92 -3.21 7.50 12.03
CA ARG A 92 -1.99 6.69 12.07
C ARG A 92 -0.76 7.47 11.68
N LEU A 93 -0.81 8.30 10.63
CA LEU A 93 0.31 9.16 10.26
C LEU A 93 0.66 10.14 11.38
N LEU A 94 -0.34 10.79 11.98
CA LEU A 94 -0.12 11.70 13.12
C LEU A 94 0.49 10.98 14.33
N GLN A 95 0.04 9.76 14.66
CA GLN A 95 0.67 8.96 15.72
C GLN A 95 2.11 8.61 15.36
N ALA A 96 2.36 8.23 14.11
CA ALA A 96 3.68 7.86 13.63
C ALA A 96 4.65 9.05 13.62
N GLN A 97 4.19 10.30 13.44
CA GLN A 97 5.07 11.48 13.59
C GLN A 97 5.70 11.58 14.98
N ASN A 98 4.97 11.18 16.01
CA ASN A 98 5.45 11.24 17.39
C ASN A 98 6.29 10.01 17.79
N SER A 99 6.13 8.90 17.08
CA SER A 99 6.83 7.65 17.40
C SER A 99 6.95 6.76 16.16
N LEU A 100 7.89 7.12 15.27
CA LEU A 100 8.23 6.32 14.10
C LEU A 100 9.39 5.40 14.44
N VAL A 101 9.27 4.12 14.08
CA VAL A 101 10.35 3.14 14.23
C VAL A 101 10.94 2.92 12.85
N LEU A 102 12.20 3.31 12.67
CA LEU A 102 12.94 3.20 11.40
C LEU A 102 14.10 2.19 11.46
N VAL A 103 14.21 1.44 12.55
CA VAL A 103 15.23 0.38 12.69
C VAL A 103 15.03 -0.70 11.62
N THR A 104 13.77 -1.00 11.31
CA THR A 104 13.38 -1.85 10.17
C THR A 104 12.32 -1.15 9.33
N CYS A 105 12.02 -1.70 8.15
CA CYS A 105 10.92 -1.21 7.31
C CYS A 105 9.53 -1.63 7.80
N LEU A 106 9.42 -2.41 8.88
CA LEU A 106 8.16 -3.00 9.34
C LEU A 106 7.10 -1.94 9.69
N HIS A 107 7.50 -0.85 10.33
CA HIS A 107 6.55 0.22 10.66
C HIS A 107 6.10 0.98 9.40
N LEU A 108 7.00 1.23 8.43
CA LEU A 108 6.62 1.82 7.15
C LEU A 108 5.64 0.92 6.38
N LEU A 109 5.90 -0.39 6.36
CA LEU A 109 4.97 -1.38 5.79
C LEU A 109 3.61 -1.33 6.49
N TYR A 110 3.57 -1.19 7.81
CA TYR A 110 2.31 -1.04 8.56
C TYR A 110 1.54 0.21 8.13
N LEU A 111 2.22 1.34 7.92
CA LEU A 111 1.58 2.58 7.45
C LEU A 111 0.95 2.40 6.07
N VAL A 112 1.58 1.64 5.18
CA VAL A 112 1.11 1.38 3.82
C VAL A 112 0.31 0.08 3.65
N THR A 113 -0.01 -0.62 4.75
CA THR A 113 -0.85 -1.82 4.66
C THR A 113 -2.30 -1.41 4.37
N PRO A 114 -2.93 -1.88 3.28
CA PRO A 114 -4.26 -1.43 2.86
C PRO A 114 -5.35 -1.77 3.89
N TYR A 115 -6.32 -0.87 4.08
CA TYR A 115 -7.37 -1.02 5.10
C TYR A 115 -8.53 -1.92 4.65
N ASP A 116 -8.80 -1.93 3.35
CA ASP A 116 -9.84 -2.71 2.70
C ASP A 116 -9.62 -4.22 2.82
N LEU A 117 -8.36 -4.67 2.92
CA LEU A 117 -8.02 -6.10 2.99
C LEU A 117 -8.10 -6.68 4.41
N ILE A 118 -8.22 -5.85 5.45
CA ILE A 118 -8.17 -6.28 6.86
C ILE A 118 -9.29 -7.27 7.20
N SER A 119 -10.49 -7.11 6.62
CA SER A 119 -11.64 -7.98 6.88
C SER A 119 -11.62 -9.29 6.09
N HIS A 120 -10.75 -9.42 5.09
CA HIS A 120 -10.71 -10.60 4.22
C HIS A 120 -9.95 -11.77 4.82
N VAL A 121 -9.11 -11.54 5.83
CA VAL A 121 -8.33 -12.57 6.51
C VAL A 121 -8.51 -12.46 8.01
N LYS A 122 -8.93 -13.57 8.61
CA LYS A 122 -8.90 -13.75 10.05
C LYS A 122 -7.52 -14.30 10.44
N PRO A 123 -6.77 -13.65 11.35
CA PRO A 123 -5.48 -14.14 11.77
C PRO A 123 -5.56 -15.55 12.38
N ASN A 124 -4.73 -16.47 11.87
CA ASN A 124 -4.51 -17.74 12.56
C ASN A 124 -3.70 -17.43 13.83
N THR A 125 -4.28 -17.75 14.99
CA THR A 125 -3.70 -17.43 16.30
C THR A 125 -2.36 -18.12 16.53
N SER A 126 -2.24 -19.42 16.21
CA SER A 126 -0.99 -20.15 16.42
C SER A 126 0.11 -19.61 15.52
N THR A 127 -0.21 -19.34 14.25
CA THR A 127 0.74 -18.73 13.32
C THR A 127 1.16 -17.34 13.76
N TYR A 128 0.21 -16.50 14.18
CA TYR A 128 0.51 -15.13 14.62
C TYR A 128 1.47 -15.13 15.82
N VAL A 129 1.19 -15.94 16.83
CA VAL A 129 2.04 -16.02 18.03
C VAL A 129 3.39 -16.65 17.71
N SER A 130 3.43 -17.68 16.86
CA SER A 130 4.69 -18.27 16.39
C SER A 130 5.55 -17.23 15.66
N VAL A 131 4.97 -16.46 14.74
CA VAL A 131 5.69 -15.39 14.04
C VAL A 131 6.17 -14.33 15.03
N TYR A 132 5.31 -13.92 15.98
CA TYR A 132 5.66 -12.93 16.98
C TYR A 132 6.86 -13.36 17.84
N ASN A 133 6.86 -14.60 18.31
CA ASN A 133 7.92 -15.14 19.16
C ASN A 133 9.25 -15.32 18.42
N ASN A 134 9.22 -15.44 17.10
CA ASN A 134 10.40 -15.54 16.25
C ASN A 134 10.92 -14.18 15.75
N MET A 135 10.29 -13.07 16.14
CA MET A 135 10.76 -11.72 15.79
C MET A 135 11.99 -11.33 16.62
N GLY A 136 12.91 -10.61 16.00
CA GLY A 136 14.02 -9.99 16.71
C GLY A 136 13.57 -8.76 17.52
N GLU A 137 14.48 -8.24 18.34
CA GLU A 137 14.19 -7.09 19.20
C GLU A 137 13.81 -5.83 18.40
N ASN A 138 14.39 -5.68 17.20
CA ASN A 138 14.12 -4.56 16.30
C ASN A 138 12.67 -4.58 15.77
N GLU A 139 12.16 -5.76 15.38
CA GLU A 139 10.78 -5.93 14.94
C GLU A 139 9.80 -5.83 16.12
N LEU A 140 10.18 -6.38 17.28
CA LEU A 140 9.39 -6.28 18.52
C LEU A 140 9.20 -4.84 18.97
N GLN A 141 10.18 -3.95 18.75
CA GLN A 141 10.03 -2.52 19.01
C GLN A 141 8.86 -1.93 18.23
N THR A 142 8.69 -2.28 16.95
CA THR A 142 7.55 -1.85 16.14
C THR A 142 6.24 -2.38 16.72
N ALA A 143 6.19 -3.66 17.08
CA ALA A 143 5.00 -4.26 17.68
C ALA A 143 4.58 -3.55 18.98
N ARG A 144 5.54 -3.21 19.86
CA ARG A 144 5.28 -2.50 21.12
C ARG A 144 4.70 -1.10 20.90
N ILE A 145 5.19 -0.34 19.91
CA ILE A 145 4.61 0.98 19.55
C ILE A 145 3.16 0.86 19.07
N LEU A 146 2.79 -0.25 18.44
CA LEU A 146 1.42 -0.56 18.06
C LEU A 146 0.55 -1.07 19.23
N GLY A 147 1.12 -1.22 20.42
CA GLY A 147 0.47 -1.78 21.62
C GLY A 147 0.46 -3.31 21.66
N ILE A 148 1.13 -3.96 20.71
CA ILE A 148 1.16 -5.41 20.54
C ILE A 148 2.35 -5.98 21.32
N ASN A 149 2.07 -6.43 22.53
CA ASN A 149 3.05 -7.00 23.46
C ASN A 149 2.77 -8.49 23.75
N GLU A 150 3.65 -9.12 24.50
CA GLU A 150 3.52 -10.53 24.92
C GLU A 150 2.19 -10.81 25.65
N ARG A 151 1.69 -9.84 26.44
CA ARG A 151 0.39 -9.96 27.10
C ARG A 151 -0.74 -10.09 26.09
N VAL A 152 -0.74 -9.26 25.04
CA VAL A 152 -1.71 -9.34 23.93
C VAL A 152 -1.61 -10.69 23.23
N MET A 153 -0.40 -11.20 22.96
CA MET A 153 -0.19 -12.51 22.35
C MET A 153 -0.70 -13.66 23.23
N THR A 154 -0.46 -13.58 24.53
CA THR A 154 -0.96 -14.57 25.50
C THR A 154 -2.48 -14.57 25.56
N LEU A 155 -3.11 -13.39 25.54
CA LEU A 155 -4.58 -13.28 25.49
C LEU A 155 -5.15 -13.83 24.19
N LEU A 156 -4.48 -13.58 23.05
CA LEU A 156 -4.85 -14.11 21.75
C LEU A 156 -4.81 -15.64 21.75
N MET A 157 -3.72 -16.25 22.24
CA MET A 157 -3.59 -17.72 22.38
C MET A 157 -4.71 -18.34 23.21
N LYS A 158 -5.14 -17.64 24.27
CA LYS A 158 -6.23 -18.10 25.14
C LYS A 158 -7.62 -17.83 24.58
N GLY A 159 -7.74 -17.19 23.42
CA GLY A 159 -9.03 -16.79 22.83
C GLY A 159 -9.79 -15.76 23.66
N LEU A 160 -9.09 -14.99 24.49
CA LEU A 160 -9.70 -13.99 25.37
C LEU A 160 -9.85 -12.63 24.68
N ASN A 161 -10.86 -11.87 25.09
CA ASN A 161 -11.10 -10.53 24.54
C ASN A 161 -9.98 -9.54 24.90
N ILE A 162 -9.37 -8.96 23.86
CA ILE A 162 -8.31 -7.97 23.98
C ILE A 162 -8.92 -6.56 23.95
N LYS A 163 -8.90 -5.85 25.08
CA LYS A 163 -9.41 -4.46 25.17
C LYS A 163 -8.33 -3.40 24.96
N SER A 164 -7.06 -3.76 25.13
CA SER A 164 -5.92 -2.82 25.07
C SER A 164 -5.59 -2.37 23.65
N VAL A 165 -5.85 -3.22 22.65
CA VAL A 165 -5.55 -2.95 21.25
C VAL A 165 -6.81 -3.21 20.42
N PRO A 166 -7.24 -2.26 19.58
CA PRO A 166 -8.36 -2.49 18.67
C PRO A 166 -8.08 -3.65 17.72
N GLU A 167 -9.06 -4.52 17.49
CA GLU A 167 -8.95 -5.71 16.62
C GLU A 167 -8.37 -5.37 15.23
N ARG A 168 -8.80 -4.25 14.66
CA ARG A 168 -8.28 -3.74 13.38
C ARG A 168 -6.77 -3.51 13.35
N VAL A 169 -6.16 -3.13 14.47
CA VAL A 169 -4.70 -2.93 14.57
C VAL A 169 -4.02 -4.30 14.56
N LEU A 170 -4.57 -5.28 15.29
CA LEU A 170 -4.06 -6.66 15.31
C LEU A 170 -4.14 -7.30 13.92
N HIS A 171 -5.28 -7.20 13.25
CA HIS A 171 -5.47 -7.78 11.93
C HIS A 171 -4.60 -7.08 10.88
N ARG A 172 -4.48 -5.75 10.95
CA ARG A 172 -3.61 -5.01 10.04
C ARG A 172 -2.14 -5.38 10.23
N PHE A 173 -1.68 -5.50 11.47
CA PHE A 173 -0.31 -5.92 11.75
C PHE A 173 -0.05 -7.36 11.26
N TYR A 174 -1.03 -8.26 11.34
CA TYR A 174 -0.92 -9.60 10.76
C TYR A 174 -0.67 -9.57 9.24
N LEU A 175 -1.41 -8.73 8.50
CA LEU A 175 -1.15 -8.52 7.06
C LEU A 175 0.21 -7.85 6.81
N THR A 176 0.63 -6.94 7.68
CA THR A 176 1.95 -6.32 7.60
C THR A 176 3.07 -7.36 7.75
N LEU A 177 2.92 -8.37 8.61
CA LEU A 177 3.92 -9.44 8.76
C LEU A 177 4.06 -10.27 7.46
N MET A 178 2.96 -10.49 6.73
CA MET A 178 3.03 -11.11 5.39
C MET A 178 3.82 -10.23 4.42
N LEU A 179 3.49 -8.93 4.37
CA LEU A 179 4.21 -7.97 3.52
C LEU A 179 5.68 -7.86 3.89
N TYR A 180 6.03 -8.02 5.17
CA TYR A 180 7.41 -7.98 5.64
C TYR A 180 8.21 -9.21 5.19
N ASP A 181 7.61 -10.40 5.23
CA ASP A 181 8.22 -11.60 4.65
C ASP A 181 8.46 -11.44 3.14
N LEU A 182 7.50 -10.85 2.40
CA LEU A 182 7.66 -10.55 0.97
C LEU A 182 8.74 -9.49 0.69
N TRP A 183 8.81 -8.45 1.53
CA TRP A 183 9.84 -7.43 1.44
C TRP A 183 11.24 -8.04 1.59
N ASN A 184 11.37 -9.02 2.48
CA ASN A 184 12.59 -9.79 2.71
C ASN A 184 12.80 -10.94 1.69
N GLN A 185 12.23 -10.82 0.49
CA GLN A 185 12.45 -11.71 -0.65
C GLN A 185 11.99 -13.17 -0.46
N LYS A 186 11.06 -13.45 0.47
CA LYS A 186 10.39 -14.75 0.50
C LYS A 186 9.40 -14.87 -0.65
N SER A 187 9.21 -16.08 -1.18
CA SER A 187 8.30 -16.29 -2.29
C SER A 187 6.84 -16.15 -1.86
N LEU A 188 5.94 -15.85 -2.81
CA LEU A 188 4.49 -15.82 -2.50
C LEU A 188 3.99 -17.18 -1.99
N TRP A 189 4.64 -18.28 -2.38
CA TRP A 189 4.29 -19.64 -1.95
C TRP A 189 4.65 -19.85 -0.49
N ASP A 190 5.89 -19.53 -0.11
CA ASP A 190 6.35 -19.67 1.28
C ASP A 190 5.47 -18.85 2.23
N VAL A 191 5.10 -17.63 1.82
CA VAL A 191 4.22 -16.76 2.62
C VAL A 191 2.78 -17.28 2.64
N ALA A 192 2.25 -17.76 1.52
CA ALA A 192 0.91 -18.34 1.46
C ALA A 192 0.78 -19.56 2.38
N ASP A 193 1.75 -20.46 2.32
CA ASP A 193 1.78 -21.67 3.12
C ASP A 193 2.01 -21.34 4.60
N LYS A 194 2.99 -20.47 4.92
CA LYS A 194 3.29 -20.05 6.29
C LYS A 194 2.09 -19.42 6.99
N PHE A 195 1.33 -18.58 6.29
CA PHE A 195 0.20 -17.87 6.86
C PHE A 195 -1.15 -18.55 6.63
N GLU A 196 -1.16 -19.72 5.98
CA GLU A 196 -2.34 -20.51 5.64
C GLU A 196 -3.40 -19.69 4.89
N VAL A 197 -2.95 -18.85 3.95
CA VAL A 197 -3.83 -18.02 3.12
C VAL A 197 -3.67 -18.36 1.64
N PRO A 198 -4.71 -18.16 0.80
CA PRO A 198 -4.59 -18.42 -0.62
C PRO A 198 -3.47 -17.58 -1.25
N ARG A 199 -2.63 -18.19 -2.10
CA ARG A 199 -1.55 -17.48 -2.80
C ARG A 199 -2.01 -16.23 -3.57
N GLY A 200 -3.21 -16.30 -4.16
CA GLY A 200 -3.83 -15.17 -4.86
C GLY A 200 -4.18 -13.99 -3.93
N PHE A 201 -4.47 -14.28 -2.64
CA PHE A 201 -4.64 -13.24 -1.64
C PHE A 201 -3.32 -12.54 -1.34
N VAL A 202 -2.23 -13.29 -1.12
CA VAL A 202 -0.88 -12.72 -0.88
C VAL A 202 -0.46 -11.81 -2.05
N GLN A 203 -0.70 -12.25 -3.29
CA GLN A 203 -0.44 -11.45 -4.49
C GLN A 203 -1.27 -10.16 -4.53
N THR A 204 -2.56 -10.25 -4.17
CA THR A 204 -3.46 -9.09 -4.08
C THR A 204 -2.99 -8.13 -2.99
N LEU A 205 -2.67 -8.64 -1.80
CA LEU A 205 -2.16 -7.86 -0.68
C LEU A 205 -0.92 -7.05 -1.08
N MET A 206 0.03 -7.70 -1.74
CA MET A 206 1.26 -7.05 -2.19
C MET A 206 1.00 -5.95 -3.21
N THR A 207 0.18 -6.23 -4.22
CA THR A 207 -0.16 -5.26 -5.28
C THR A 207 -0.95 -4.07 -4.73
N SER A 208 -1.90 -4.33 -3.82
CA SER A 208 -2.68 -3.30 -3.15
C SER A 208 -1.80 -2.45 -2.23
N ALA A 209 -0.86 -3.05 -1.50
CA ALA A 209 0.09 -2.32 -0.66
C ALA A 209 1.00 -1.39 -1.48
N ALA A 210 1.51 -1.83 -2.63
CA ALA A 210 2.32 -0.98 -3.52
C ALA A 210 1.51 0.21 -4.09
N THR A 211 0.27 -0.05 -4.52
CA THR A 211 -0.65 0.98 -5.01
C THR A 211 -0.96 1.97 -3.88
N PHE A 212 -1.29 1.45 -2.70
CA PHE A 212 -1.60 2.25 -1.53
C PHE A 212 -0.39 3.08 -1.06
N SER A 213 0.82 2.52 -1.07
CA SER A 213 2.06 3.25 -0.75
C SER A 213 2.24 4.48 -1.66
N THR A 214 1.98 4.32 -2.96
CA THR A 214 2.01 5.44 -3.92
C THR A 214 0.96 6.49 -3.57
N CYS A 215 -0.24 6.06 -3.18
CA CYS A 215 -1.30 6.95 -2.72
C CYS A 215 -0.93 7.71 -1.43
N VAL A 216 -0.31 7.04 -0.46
CA VAL A 216 0.19 7.65 0.78
C VAL A 216 1.28 8.67 0.47
N LEU A 217 2.21 8.36 -0.45
CA LEU A 217 3.22 9.31 -0.91
C LEU A 217 2.58 10.57 -1.49
N ARG A 218 1.63 10.43 -2.44
CA ARG A 218 0.92 11.59 -3.01
C ARG A 218 0.18 12.42 -1.95
N PHE A 219 -0.40 11.76 -0.96
CA PHE A 219 -1.01 12.46 0.17
C PHE A 219 0.01 13.27 0.99
N CYS A 220 1.18 12.70 1.24
CA CYS A 220 2.26 13.39 1.96
C CYS A 220 2.90 14.52 1.15
N GLU A 221 2.85 14.48 -0.19
CA GLU A 221 3.29 15.59 -1.06
C GLU A 221 2.37 16.82 -0.93
N GLU A 222 1.06 16.61 -0.77
CA GLU A 222 0.08 17.70 -0.67
C GLU A 222 0.10 18.41 0.70
N ILE A 223 0.59 17.74 1.77
CA ILE A 223 0.53 18.25 3.13
C ILE A 223 1.95 18.47 3.67
N LYS A 224 2.35 19.73 3.77
CA LYS A 224 3.70 20.15 4.21
C LYS A 224 4.07 19.58 5.58
N ASP A 225 3.12 19.43 6.50
CA ASP A 225 3.36 18.89 7.84
C ASP A 225 3.87 17.42 7.79
N PHE A 226 3.63 16.68 6.70
CA PHE A 226 4.08 15.29 6.52
C PHE A 226 5.37 15.15 5.67
N TRP A 227 6.17 16.20 5.56
CA TRP A 227 7.39 16.24 4.75
C TRP A 227 8.34 15.04 4.98
N ALA A 228 8.51 14.58 6.23
CA ALA A 228 9.39 13.47 6.53
C ALA A 228 8.90 12.14 5.91
N PHE A 229 7.59 11.90 5.92
CA PHE A 229 7.02 10.71 5.29
C PHE A 229 7.12 10.77 3.78
N LYS A 230 6.96 11.95 3.17
CA LYS A 230 7.19 12.13 1.73
C LYS A 230 8.59 11.60 1.38
N GLU A 231 9.64 12.12 2.02
CA GLU A 231 11.03 11.72 1.72
C GLU A 231 11.28 10.22 1.96
N LEU A 232 10.74 9.66 3.06
CA LEU A 232 10.86 8.22 3.35
C LEU A 232 10.13 7.34 2.33
N LEU A 233 8.98 7.79 1.82
CA LEU A 233 8.10 6.96 0.98
C LEU A 233 8.45 6.99 -0.50
N VAL A 234 9.27 7.92 -1.00
CA VAL A 234 9.67 7.98 -2.43
C VAL A 234 10.33 6.67 -2.85
N ASN A 235 11.47 6.34 -2.24
CA ASN A 235 12.23 5.14 -2.59
C ASN A 235 11.52 3.87 -2.14
N PHE A 236 10.89 3.93 -0.97
CA PHE A 236 10.17 2.79 -0.39
C PHE A 236 9.00 2.34 -1.28
N SER A 237 8.20 3.26 -1.82
CA SER A 237 7.08 2.93 -2.72
C SER A 237 7.56 2.30 -4.04
N GLN A 238 8.71 2.75 -4.55
CA GLN A 238 9.34 2.17 -5.72
C GLN A 238 9.81 0.74 -5.45
N GLN A 239 10.53 0.52 -4.35
CA GLN A 239 10.98 -0.82 -3.94
C GLN A 239 9.80 -1.79 -3.72
N LEU A 240 8.73 -1.34 -3.06
CA LEU A 240 7.53 -2.16 -2.86
C LEU A 240 6.89 -2.55 -4.20
N SER A 241 6.90 -1.63 -5.17
CA SER A 241 6.42 -1.88 -6.53
C SER A 241 7.28 -2.88 -7.30
N HIS A 242 8.59 -2.96 -7.02
CA HIS A 242 9.50 -3.95 -7.58
C HIS A 242 9.29 -5.35 -7.01
N CYS A 243 8.97 -5.45 -5.72
CA CYS A 243 8.63 -6.72 -5.09
C CYS A 243 7.35 -7.34 -5.71
N CYS A 244 6.42 -6.50 -6.20
CA CYS A 244 5.27 -6.96 -7.00
C CYS A 244 5.64 -7.50 -8.40
N THR A 245 6.86 -7.25 -8.87
CA THR A 245 7.34 -7.68 -10.20
C THR A 245 8.35 -8.81 -10.14
N ALA A 246 8.84 -9.20 -8.96
CA ALA A 246 9.88 -10.23 -8.84
C ALA A 246 9.51 -11.54 -9.57
N GLU A 247 8.29 -12.03 -9.41
CA GLU A 247 7.81 -13.24 -10.11
C GLU A 247 7.62 -13.04 -11.62
N LEU A 248 7.50 -11.79 -12.06
CA LEU A 248 7.36 -11.44 -13.47
C LEU A 248 8.73 -11.22 -14.12
N LEU A 249 9.80 -11.01 -13.35
CA LEU A 249 11.14 -10.73 -13.88
C LEU A 249 11.59 -11.81 -14.86
N PRO A 250 11.51 -13.13 -14.55
CA PRO A 250 11.92 -14.17 -15.50
C PRO A 250 11.11 -14.12 -16.81
N LEU A 251 9.84 -13.71 -16.75
CA LEU A 251 9.00 -13.58 -17.93
C LEU A 251 9.34 -12.30 -18.72
N MET A 252 9.79 -11.24 -18.05
CA MET A 252 10.14 -9.96 -18.66
C MET A 252 11.45 -9.98 -19.44
N ASP A 253 12.28 -11.00 -19.21
CA ASP A 253 13.50 -11.25 -19.99
C ASP A 253 13.18 -11.78 -21.41
N LEU A 254 11.96 -12.30 -21.62
CA LEU A 254 11.52 -12.78 -22.93
C LEU A 254 11.30 -11.62 -23.92
N PRO A 255 11.60 -11.83 -25.21
CA PRO A 255 11.42 -10.80 -26.23
C PRO A 255 9.95 -10.37 -26.33
N ALA A 256 9.72 -9.07 -26.47
CA ALA A 256 8.39 -8.47 -26.54
C ALA A 256 7.49 -8.68 -25.30
N VAL A 257 8.05 -9.14 -24.17
CA VAL A 257 7.33 -9.30 -22.90
C VAL A 257 7.74 -8.19 -21.93
N LYS A 258 7.01 -7.07 -21.94
CA LYS A 258 7.13 -6.03 -20.88
C LYS A 258 6.15 -6.31 -19.73
N ARG A 259 6.24 -5.55 -18.64
CA ARG A 259 5.44 -5.73 -17.41
C ARG A 259 3.96 -6.06 -17.64
N GLY A 260 3.31 -5.36 -18.57
CA GLY A 260 1.90 -5.61 -18.92
C GLY A 260 1.68 -7.01 -19.51
N ARG A 261 2.51 -7.42 -20.46
CA ARG A 261 2.44 -8.74 -21.09
C ARG A 261 2.82 -9.85 -20.12
N ALA A 262 3.86 -9.65 -19.31
CA ALA A 262 4.26 -10.59 -18.27
C ALA A 262 3.11 -10.88 -17.31
N ARG A 263 2.34 -9.85 -16.91
CA ARG A 263 1.13 -10.03 -16.09
C ARG A 263 0.05 -10.85 -16.80
N GLN A 264 -0.18 -10.62 -18.09
CA GLN A 264 -1.16 -11.40 -18.87
C GLN A 264 -0.76 -12.87 -18.92
N LEU A 265 0.49 -13.17 -19.29
CA LEU A 265 1.06 -14.52 -19.30
C LEU A 265 0.92 -15.20 -17.94
N TYR A 266 1.30 -14.49 -16.88
CA TYR A 266 1.26 -15.01 -15.52
C TYR A 266 -0.17 -15.31 -15.05
N LYS A 267 -1.13 -14.42 -15.36
CA LYS A 267 -2.56 -14.61 -15.05
C LYS A 267 -3.16 -15.78 -15.83
N ALA A 268 -2.70 -16.01 -17.07
CA ALA A 268 -3.10 -17.16 -17.88
C ALA A 268 -2.47 -18.50 -17.43
N GLY A 269 -1.63 -18.50 -16.39
CA GLY A 269 -1.03 -19.70 -15.81
C GLY A 269 0.44 -19.94 -16.20
N TYR A 270 0.99 -19.15 -17.14
CA TYR A 270 2.38 -19.24 -17.56
C TYR A 270 3.32 -18.55 -16.55
N LYS A 271 3.51 -19.20 -15.40
CA LYS A 271 4.26 -18.65 -14.26
C LYS A 271 5.78 -18.77 -14.33
N SER A 272 6.33 -19.51 -15.29
CA SER A 272 7.77 -19.77 -15.42
C SER A 272 8.17 -19.89 -16.89
N LEU A 273 9.47 -19.75 -17.18
CA LEU A 273 10.03 -20.00 -18.51
C LEU A 273 9.71 -21.43 -18.99
N LEU A 274 9.68 -22.41 -18.07
CA LEU A 274 9.35 -23.79 -18.37
C LEU A 274 7.92 -23.95 -18.87
N HIS A 275 6.95 -23.30 -18.20
CA HIS A 275 5.56 -23.31 -18.67
C HIS A 275 5.43 -22.73 -20.08
N ILE A 276 6.15 -21.65 -20.38
CA ILE A 276 6.13 -21.02 -21.70
C ILE A 276 6.81 -21.89 -22.76
N ALA A 277 7.94 -22.50 -22.43
CA ALA A 277 8.69 -23.36 -23.35
C ALA A 277 7.89 -24.62 -23.76
N ASN A 278 7.09 -25.16 -22.84
CA ASN A 278 6.26 -26.35 -23.10
C ASN A 278 4.90 -26.02 -23.72
N ALA A 279 4.49 -24.76 -23.73
CA ALA A 279 3.19 -24.34 -24.27
C ALA A 279 3.15 -24.34 -25.81
N ASN A 280 1.98 -24.60 -26.37
CA ASN A 280 1.74 -24.39 -27.79
C ASN A 280 1.55 -22.89 -28.08
N PRO A 281 2.27 -22.28 -29.04
CA PRO A 281 2.09 -20.88 -29.39
C PRO A 281 0.63 -20.47 -29.68
N LEU A 282 -0.19 -21.40 -30.20
CA LEU A 282 -1.62 -21.13 -30.45
C LEU A 282 -2.44 -20.99 -29.17
N GLU A 283 -2.11 -21.76 -28.13
CA GLU A 283 -2.78 -21.67 -26.82
C GLU A 283 -2.46 -20.33 -26.13
N ILE A 284 -1.23 -19.85 -26.27
CA ILE A 284 -0.81 -18.52 -25.79
C ILE A 284 -1.59 -17.41 -26.51
N VAL A 285 -1.78 -17.53 -27.83
CA VAL A 285 -2.59 -16.57 -28.61
C VAL A 285 -4.04 -16.53 -28.14
N ASN A 286 -4.63 -17.70 -27.85
CA ASN A 286 -6.03 -17.80 -27.43
C ASN A 286 -6.26 -17.35 -25.98
N SER A 287 -5.24 -17.45 -25.13
CA SER A 287 -5.35 -17.13 -23.70
C SER A 287 -4.98 -15.69 -23.33
N ILE A 288 -4.38 -14.93 -24.26
CA ILE A 288 -3.89 -13.57 -24.00
C ILE A 288 -4.45 -12.57 -25.01
N ASP A 289 -5.10 -11.53 -24.51
CA ASP A 289 -5.64 -10.45 -25.33
C ASP A 289 -4.55 -9.74 -26.15
N HIS A 290 -4.86 -9.52 -27.43
CA HIS A 290 -4.00 -8.84 -28.40
C HIS A 290 -2.60 -9.46 -28.56
N MET A 291 -2.53 -10.79 -28.62
CA MET A 291 -1.29 -11.54 -28.82
C MET A 291 -1.11 -11.99 -30.28
N PRO A 292 -0.20 -11.38 -31.08
CA PRO A 292 0.03 -11.85 -32.45
C PRO A 292 0.74 -13.20 -32.46
N LYS A 293 0.33 -14.11 -33.36
CA LYS A 293 0.92 -15.46 -33.50
C LYS A 293 2.44 -15.45 -33.65
N LYS A 294 2.98 -14.52 -34.46
CA LYS A 294 4.43 -14.37 -34.66
C LYS A 294 5.18 -14.06 -33.36
N VAL A 295 4.59 -13.22 -32.51
CA VAL A 295 5.19 -12.85 -31.23
C VAL A 295 5.09 -14.03 -30.26
N ALA A 296 3.96 -14.73 -30.20
CA ALA A 296 3.82 -15.94 -29.38
C ALA A 296 4.86 -17.01 -29.76
N THR A 297 5.06 -17.28 -31.06
CA THR A 297 6.10 -18.21 -31.52
C THR A 297 7.51 -17.78 -31.12
N GLN A 298 7.79 -16.47 -31.19
CA GLN A 298 9.08 -15.92 -30.78
C GLN A 298 9.31 -16.05 -29.27
N ILE A 299 8.28 -15.80 -28.46
CA ILE A 299 8.31 -15.94 -27.00
C ILE A 299 8.61 -17.40 -26.62
N VAL A 300 7.91 -18.37 -27.21
CA VAL A 300 8.14 -19.81 -26.94
C VAL A 300 9.55 -20.24 -27.38
N ALA A 301 10.00 -19.82 -28.57
CA ALA A 301 11.33 -20.14 -29.06
C ALA A 301 12.44 -19.55 -28.15
N ALA A 302 12.28 -18.30 -27.70
CA ALA A 302 13.21 -17.67 -26.77
C ALA A 302 13.23 -18.35 -25.40
N ALA A 303 12.07 -18.74 -24.86
CA ALA A 303 12.00 -19.47 -23.60
C ALA A 303 12.74 -20.82 -23.69
N LYS A 304 12.56 -21.57 -24.79
CA LYS A 304 13.30 -22.82 -25.04
C LYS A 304 14.80 -22.58 -25.14
N LEU A 305 15.21 -21.54 -25.85
CA LEU A 305 16.63 -21.19 -26.01
C LEU A 305 17.27 -20.82 -24.66
N MET A 306 16.63 -19.96 -23.88
CA MET A 306 17.13 -19.54 -22.56
C MET A 306 17.25 -20.72 -21.59
N LEU A 307 16.27 -21.64 -21.59
CA LEU A 307 16.35 -22.84 -20.77
C LEU A 307 17.46 -23.79 -21.22
N LYS A 308 17.66 -23.91 -22.54
CA LYS A 308 18.76 -24.71 -23.09
C LYS A 308 20.11 -24.14 -22.70
N GLN A 309 20.32 -22.83 -22.89
CA GLN A 309 21.54 -22.14 -22.46
C GLN A 309 21.79 -22.31 -20.96
N LYS A 310 20.75 -22.19 -20.13
CA LYS A 310 20.88 -22.41 -18.69
C LYS A 310 21.28 -23.86 -18.35
N ALA A 311 20.77 -24.85 -19.08
CA ALA A 311 21.13 -26.25 -18.88
C ALA A 311 22.57 -26.55 -19.34
N ASP A 312 22.99 -25.97 -20.47
CA ASP A 312 24.35 -26.11 -20.99
C ASP A 312 25.37 -25.49 -20.01
N ASN A 313 25.10 -24.27 -19.50
CA ASN A 313 25.97 -23.62 -18.51
C ASN A 313 26.07 -24.42 -17.19
N LEU A 314 24.94 -24.93 -16.67
CA LEU A 314 24.94 -25.73 -15.43
C LEU A 314 25.71 -27.04 -15.61
N ARG A 315 25.73 -27.59 -16.83
CA ARG A 315 26.51 -28.79 -17.14
C ARG A 315 28.00 -28.48 -17.18
N GLU A 316 28.40 -27.38 -17.81
CA GLU A 316 29.79 -26.91 -17.85
C GLU A 316 30.31 -26.63 -16.44
N GLU A 317 29.55 -25.90 -15.60
CA GLU A 317 29.89 -25.67 -14.19
C GLU A 317 30.06 -26.98 -13.39
N ALA A 318 29.23 -27.99 -13.67
CA ALA A 318 29.35 -29.29 -13.01
C ALA A 318 30.59 -30.06 -13.46
N GLU A 319 30.95 -29.99 -14.74
CA GLU A 319 32.17 -30.60 -15.31
C GLU A 319 33.42 -29.92 -14.71
N GLU A 320 33.47 -28.60 -14.58
CA GLU A 320 34.57 -27.86 -13.94
C GLU A 320 34.77 -28.27 -12.46
N VAL A 321 33.69 -28.42 -11.70
CA VAL A 321 33.77 -28.86 -10.29
C VAL A 321 34.30 -30.29 -10.18
N LEU A 322 33.92 -31.18 -11.10
CA LEU A 322 34.42 -32.56 -11.13
C LEU A 322 35.92 -32.61 -11.47
N GLU A 323 36.37 -31.83 -12.45
CA GLU A 323 37.80 -31.71 -12.78
C GLU A 323 38.61 -31.16 -11.60
N GLY A 324 38.09 -30.18 -10.87
CA GLY A 324 38.73 -29.62 -9.67
C GLY A 324 38.85 -30.60 -8.50
N LEU A 325 38.06 -31.68 -8.48
CA LEU A 325 38.09 -32.71 -7.46
C LEU A 325 39.09 -33.85 -7.76
N ASN A 326 39.74 -33.88 -8.93
CA ASN A 326 40.70 -34.93 -9.33
C ASN A 326 40.14 -36.37 -9.16
N ILE A 327 38.86 -36.59 -9.50
CA ILE A 327 38.23 -37.93 -9.52
C ILE A 327 38.17 -38.45 -10.94
#